data_AF-A0A4Y8C8Z7-F1
#
_entry.id   AF-A0A4Y8C8Z7-F1
#
_cell.length_a   1.000
_cell.length_b   1.000
_cell.length_c   1.000
_cell.angle_alpha   90.00
_cell.angle_beta   90.00
_cell.angle_gamma   90.00
#
_symmetry.space_group_name_H-M   'P 1'
#
loop_
_entity.id
_entity.type
_entity.pdbx_description
1 polymer ?
#
loop_
_entity_poly.entity_id
_entity_poly.type
_entity_poly.pdbx_seq_one_letter_code
_entity_poly.pdbx_strand_id
1 'polypeptide(L)' 'IQFHAGFGNDDFDSFVKVDLGAITQIQIENSILFVNFSLYKREDSKNLQKSKNIFLNNPKNKDIFKK' A
#
# COMPACT_ATOMS: atom_id res chain seq x y z
N ILE A 1 0.62 5.82 11.12
CA ILE A 1 -0.62 5.40 11.80
C ILE A 1 -0.86 3.92 11.51
N GLN A 2 -1.36 3.15 12.47
CA GLN A 2 -1.60 1.70 12.33
C GLN A 2 -2.97 1.35 12.93
N PHE A 3 -3.74 0.51 12.24
CA PHE A 3 -5.10 0.11 12.66
C PHE A 3 -5.52 -1.20 11.97
N HIS A 4 -6.55 -1.86 12.51
CA HIS A 4 -7.23 -2.98 11.87
C HIS A 4 -8.36 -2.48 10.97
N ALA A 5 -8.50 -3.08 9.78
CA ALA A 5 -9.61 -2.82 8.89
C ALA A 5 -9.94 -4.08 8.10
N GLY A 6 -11.24 -4.31 7.88
CA GLY A 6 -11.71 -5.33 6.97
C GLY A 6 -11.89 -4.78 5.55
N PHE A 7 -11.71 -5.66 4.56
CA PHE A 7 -11.79 -5.30 3.14
C PHE A 7 -12.66 -6.29 2.37
N GLY A 8 -13.42 -5.78 1.40
CA GLY A 8 -14.29 -6.59 0.54
C GLY A 8 -15.59 -7.01 1.24
N ASN A 9 -16.39 -7.80 0.52
CA ASN A 9 -17.70 -8.26 1.01
C ASN A 9 -17.57 -9.23 2.20
N ASP A 10 -16.45 -9.95 2.29
CA ASP A 10 -16.21 -10.97 3.32
C ASP A 10 -15.43 -10.41 4.52
N ASP A 11 -15.24 -9.09 4.61
CA ASP A 11 -14.63 -8.39 5.75
C ASP A 11 -13.26 -8.96 6.17
N PHE A 12 -12.34 -9.13 5.20
CA PHE A 12 -11.02 -9.71 5.46
C PHE A 12 -10.19 -8.82 6.39
N ASP A 13 -10.08 -9.19 7.67
CA ASP A 13 -9.31 -8.44 8.68
C ASP A 13 -7.84 -8.34 8.28
N SER A 14 -7.37 -7.10 8.24
CA SER A 14 -6.03 -6.74 7.81
C SER A 14 -5.44 -5.67 8.72
N PHE A 15 -4.17 -5.85 9.05
CA PHE A 15 -3.39 -4.83 9.76
C PHE A 15 -2.87 -3.78 8.77
N VAL A 16 -3.42 -2.58 8.81
CA VAL A 16 -3.09 -1.48 7.90
C VAL A 16 -2.09 -0.54 8.54
N LYS A 17 -1.02 -0.23 7.80
CA LYS A 17 -0.04 0.79 8.18
C LYS A 17 0.02 1.90 7.12
N VAL A 18 -0.21 3.13 7.56
CA VAL A 18 -0.17 4.32 6.71
C VAL A 18 0.91 5.26 7.23
N ASP A 19 1.80 5.71 6.35
CA ASP A 19 2.80 6.72 6.68
C ASP A 19 2.10 8.07 6.86
N LEU A 20 2.46 8.83 7.90
CA LEU A 20 1.77 10.09 8.21
C LEU A 20 1.84 11.08 7.05
N GLY A 21 2.99 11.16 6.38
CA GLY A 21 3.16 12.02 5.20
C GLY A 21 2.31 11.60 3.99
N ALA A 22 1.88 10.34 3.92
CA ALA A 22 1.03 9.83 2.85
C ALA A 22 -0.45 10.24 3.00
N ILE A 23 -0.83 10.82 4.14
CA ILE A 23 -2.20 11.27 4.40
C ILE A 23 -2.40 12.62 3.73
N THR A 24 -3.24 12.65 2.71
CA THR A 24 -3.56 13.87 1.94
C THR A 24 -4.68 14.68 2.57
N GLN A 25 -5.64 14.03 3.22
CA GLN A 25 -6.81 14.69 3.78
C GLN A 25 -7.40 13.86 4.93
N ILE A 26 -7.96 14.55 5.93
CA ILE A 26 -8.80 13.95 6.97
C ILE A 26 -10.11 14.72 7.00
N GLN A 27 -11.23 14.00 6.95
CA GLN A 27 -12.57 14.59 6.98
C GLN A 27 -13.53 13.74 7.81
N ILE A 28 -14.57 14.37 8.32
CA ILE A 28 -15.74 13.72 8.91
C ILE A 28 -16.93 14.10 8.05
N GLU A 29 -17.56 13.10 7.42
CA GLU A 29 -18.61 13.32 6.41
C GLU A 29 -18.15 14.32 5.34
N ASN A 30 -18.76 15.50 5.31
CA ASN A 30 -18.47 16.58 4.38
C ASN A 30 -17.59 17.70 4.99
N SER A 31 -17.17 17.57 6.24
CA SER A 31 -16.33 18.54 6.94
C SER A 31 -14.86 18.16 6.88
N ILE A 32 -14.06 18.98 6.20
CA ILE A 32 -12.62 18.80 6.08
C ILE A 32 -11.93 19.30 7.36
N LEU A 33 -11.16 18.44 8.01
CA LEU A 33 -10.40 18.77 9.23
C LEU A 33 -8.92 19.07 8.93
N PHE A 34 -8.38 18.49 7.87
CA PHE A 34 -6.97 18.61 7.51
C PHE A 34 -6.77 18.37 6.01
N VAL A 35 -5.88 19.15 5.41
CA VAL A 35 -5.38 18.95 4.04
C VAL A 35 -3.87 19.08 4.07
N ASN A 36 -3.20 18.11 3.46
CA ASN A 36 -1.76 18.06 3.31
C ASN A 36 -1.37 18.36 1.85
N PHE A 37 -0.66 19.47 1.63
CA PHE A 37 -0.20 19.89 0.31
C PHE A 37 1.23 19.41 -0.02
N SER A 38 1.84 18.60 0.84
CA SER A 38 3.20 18.12 0.60
C SER A 38 3.22 17.05 -0.51
N LEU A 39 4.27 17.10 -1.34
CA LEU A 39 4.56 16.05 -2.31
C LEU A 39 5.22 14.88 -1.59
N TYR A 40 4.39 13.99 -1.04
CA TYR A 40 4.89 12.81 -0.35
C TYR A 40 5.51 11.82 -1.35
N LYS A 41 6.82 11.62 -1.23
CA LYS A 41 7.52 10.51 -1.87
C LYS A 41 7.74 9.44 -0.83
N ARG A 42 7.05 8.31 -0.99
CA ARG A 42 7.40 7.11 -0.23
C ARG A 42 8.81 6.72 -0.67
N GLU A 43 9.73 6.55 0.29
CA GLU A 43 10.99 5.91 -0.05
C GLU A 43 10.66 4.49 -0.48
N ASP A 44 10.81 4.21 -1.78
CA ASP A 44 10.67 2.87 -2.32
C ASP A 44 11.63 1.98 -1.54
N SER A 45 11.06 1.16 -0.66
CA SER A 45 11.86 0.27 0.15
C SER A 45 12.69 -0.59 -0.80
N LYS A 46 14.01 -0.64 -0.60
CA LYS A 46 14.93 -1.53 -1.32
C LYS A 46 14.39 -2.98 -1.42
N ASN A 47 13.50 -3.34 -0.50
CA ASN A 47 12.77 -4.61 -0.42
C ASN A 47 11.76 -4.82 -1.56
N LEU A 48 11.15 -3.78 -2.12
CA LEU A 48 10.21 -3.90 -3.25
C LEU A 48 10.94 -4.33 -4.53
N GLN A 49 12.11 -3.74 -4.81
CA GLN A 49 12.95 -4.19 -5.92
C GLN A 49 13.45 -5.63 -5.69
N LYS A 50 13.84 -5.96 -4.45
CA LYS A 50 14.28 -7.32 -4.10
C LYS A 50 13.17 -8.36 -4.32
N SER A 51 11.95 -8.10 -3.85
CA SER A 51 10.82 -9.02 -4.01
C SER A 51 10.40 -9.17 -5.48
N LYS A 52 10.33 -8.08 -6.24
CA LYS A 52 10.11 -8.12 -7.70
C LYS A 52 11.17 -8.97 -8.40
N ASN A 53 12.45 -8.74 -8.10
CA ASN A 53 13.54 -9.51 -8.71
C ASN A 53 13.47 -11.00 -8.36
N ILE A 54 13.16 -11.35 -7.11
CA ILE A 54 12.98 -12.75 -6.71
C ILE A 54 11.80 -13.38 -7.46
N PHE A 55 10.67 -12.68 -7.56
CA PHE A 55 9.49 -13.18 -8.25
C PHE A 55 9.73 -13.40 -9.75
N LEU A 56 10.37 -12.44 -10.42
CA LEU A 56 10.68 -12.51 -11.85
C LEU A 56 11.74 -13.57 -12.17
N ASN A 57 12.77 -13.72 -11.33
CA ASN A 57 13.88 -14.63 -11.58
C ASN A 57 13.64 -16.05 -11.02
N ASN A 58 12.51 -16.31 -10.37
CA ASN A 58 12.19 -17.66 -9.90
C ASN A 58 11.92 -18.58 -11.09
N PRO A 59 12.71 -19.66 -11.31
CA PRO A 59 12.53 -20.57 -12.43
C PRO A 59 11.15 -21.23 -12.47
N LYS A 60 10.49 -21.38 -11.32
CA LYS A 60 9.14 -21.94 -11.19
C LYS A 60 8.04 -20.98 -11.66
N ASN A 61 8.35 -19.69 -11.81
CA ASN A 61 7.39 -18.66 -12.24
C ASN A 61 7.43 -18.43 -13.77
N LYS A 62 8.30 -19.13 -14.51
CA LYS A 62 8.47 -18.94 -15.96
C LYS A 62 7.19 -19.16 -16.75
N ASP A 63 6.33 -20.08 -16.30
CA ASP A 63 5.11 -20.43 -17.01
C ASP A 63 3.97 -19.44 -16.75
N ILE A 64 4.06 -18.60 -15.71
CA ILE A 64 3.09 -17.52 -15.43
C ILE A 64 3.12 -16.46 -16.53
N PHE A 65 4.26 -16.27 -17.18
CA PHE A 65 4.47 -15.25 -18.21
C PHE A 65 4.41 -15.79 -19.64
N LYS A 66 4.25 -17.10 -19.83
CA LYS A 66 4.03 -17.68 -21.15
C LYS A 66 2.56 -17.48 -21.52
N LYS A 67 2.34 -16.74 -22.61
CA LYS A 67 1.03 -16.47 -23.19
C LYS A 67 0.64 -17.60 -24.14
#